data_AF-A0A945K6Z7-F1
#
_entry.id   AF-A0A945K6Z7-F1
#
_cell.length_a   1.000
_cell.length_b   1.000
_cell.length_c   1.000
_cell.angle_alpha   90.00
_cell.angle_beta   90.00
_cell.angle_gamma   90.00
#
_symmetry.space_group_name_H-M   'P 1'
#
loop_
_entity.id
_entity.type
_entity.pdbx_description
1 polymer ?
#
loop_
_entity_poly.entity_id
_entity_poly.type
_entity_poly.pdbx_seq_one_letter_code
_entity_poly.pdbx_strand_id
1 'polypeptide(L)'
;ACHGAESPENYNERVSAALKTYQLKMWPYPGPILIEERDMQEPEHVAFHVVHNWRYIAKLTLVEDLYDHGYQLADARQSIGAGMSADLTAGPNESDQRSATPSDDRFDLDIYFILVRFLVDAEKMKMNNLKVWPLTAC
;
A
#
# COMPACT_ATOMS: atom_id res chain seq x y z
N ALA A 1 15.55 35.38 -0.78
CA ALA A 1 14.32 36.08 -0.37
C ALA A 1 14.39 36.84 0.97
N CYS A 2 15.36 36.63 1.89
CA CYS A 2 15.45 37.41 3.14
C CYS A 2 16.75 38.23 3.33
N HIS A 3 17.60 38.32 2.30
CA HIS A 3 18.81 39.17 2.30
C HIS A 3 18.90 40.11 1.08
N GLY A 4 17.81 40.28 0.32
CA GLY A 4 17.75 41.19 -0.84
C GLY A 4 18.65 40.84 -2.05
N ALA A 5 19.37 39.72 -2.02
CA ALA A 5 20.33 39.34 -3.06
C ALA A 5 19.70 38.88 -4.39
N GLU A 6 18.39 38.64 -4.42
CA GLU A 6 17.62 38.24 -5.60
C GLU A 6 16.28 39.00 -5.60
N SER A 7 15.76 39.35 -6.78
CA SER A 7 14.44 39.97 -6.87
C SER A 7 13.34 38.95 -6.48
N PRO A 8 12.19 39.42 -5.99
CA PRO A 8 11.06 38.56 -5.67
C PRO A 8 10.63 37.68 -6.86
N GLU A 9 10.68 38.20 -8.07
CA GLU A 9 10.31 37.50 -9.30
C GLU A 9 11.24 36.31 -9.55
N ASN A 10 12.56 36.53 -9.53
CA ASN A 10 13.55 35.48 -9.75
C ASN A 10 13.50 34.39 -8.65
N TYR A 11 13.24 34.80 -7.40
CA TYR A 11 13.03 33.85 -6.30
C TYR A 11 11.77 32.99 -6.54
N ASN A 12 10.65 33.64 -6.86
CA ASN A 12 9.38 32.97 -7.08
C ASN A 12 9.44 32.02 -8.28
N GLU A 13 10.14 32.39 -9.36
CA GLU A 13 10.37 31.51 -10.50
C GLU A 13 11.18 30.27 -10.11
N ARG A 14 12.27 30.45 -9.36
CA ARG A 14 13.11 29.33 -8.89
C ARG A 14 12.33 28.40 -7.95
N VAL A 15 11.54 28.96 -7.05
CA VAL A 15 10.67 28.20 -6.13
C VAL A 15 9.56 27.48 -6.92
N SER A 16 8.92 28.14 -7.87
CA SER A 16 7.86 27.54 -8.70
C SER A 16 8.40 26.44 -9.60
N ALA A 17 9.58 26.63 -10.19
CA ALA A 17 10.25 25.61 -10.99
C ALA A 17 10.64 24.40 -10.15
N ALA A 18 11.13 24.60 -8.93
CA ALA A 18 11.40 23.51 -8.00
C ALA A 18 10.11 22.78 -7.59
N LEU A 19 9.05 23.50 -7.23
CA LEU A 19 7.77 22.94 -6.79
C LEU A 19 7.00 22.21 -7.89
N LYS A 20 7.16 22.58 -9.18
CA LYS A 20 6.55 21.87 -10.31
C LYS A 20 6.87 20.37 -10.31
N THR A 21 8.05 19.99 -9.81
CA THR A 21 8.49 18.59 -9.74
C THR A 21 7.92 17.85 -8.53
N TYR A 22 7.43 18.55 -7.50
CA TYR A 22 6.97 17.98 -6.23
C TYR A 22 5.44 17.94 -6.08
N GLN A 23 4.69 17.79 -7.19
CA GLN A 23 3.25 17.59 -7.10
C GLN A 23 2.93 16.16 -6.70
N LEU A 24 2.59 15.95 -5.42
CA LEU A 24 2.07 14.66 -4.95
C LEU A 24 0.78 14.32 -5.69
N LYS A 25 0.69 13.09 -6.17
CA LYS A 25 -0.54 12.54 -6.76
C LYS A 25 -1.57 12.38 -5.65
N MET A 26 -2.82 12.73 -5.95
CA MET A 26 -3.93 12.41 -5.06
C MET A 26 -4.12 10.89 -4.99
N TRP A 27 -4.47 10.40 -3.80
CA TRP A 27 -4.86 9.00 -3.61
C TRP A 27 -6.11 8.71 -4.48
N PRO A 28 -6.06 7.73 -5.40
CA PRO A 28 -7.12 7.55 -6.38
C PRO A 28 -8.29 6.69 -5.88
N TYR A 29 -8.19 6.09 -4.71
CA TYR A 29 -9.20 5.20 -4.14
C TYR A 29 -10.02 5.90 -3.04
N PRO A 30 -11.30 5.54 -2.84
CA PRO A 30 -12.14 6.16 -1.82
C PRO A 30 -11.75 5.80 -0.37
N GLY A 31 -10.92 4.78 -0.18
CA GLY A 31 -10.50 4.30 1.14
C GLY A 31 -9.23 3.43 1.06
N PRO A 32 -8.95 2.65 2.12
CA PRO A 32 -7.87 1.67 2.12
C PRO A 32 -8.09 0.59 1.07
N ILE A 33 -6.99 0.00 0.61
CA ILE A 33 -7.01 -1.09 -0.36
C ILE A 33 -6.11 -2.23 0.09
N LEU A 34 -6.44 -3.43 -0.36
CA LEU A 34 -5.56 -4.58 -0.37
C LEU A 34 -5.00 -4.76 -1.78
N ILE A 35 -3.69 -4.86 -1.89
CA ILE A 35 -3.01 -5.27 -3.11
C ILE A 35 -2.68 -6.76 -2.99
N GLU A 36 -3.17 -7.55 -3.94
CA GLU A 36 -2.76 -8.93 -4.16
C GLU A 36 -1.68 -8.95 -5.24
N GLU A 37 -0.49 -9.40 -4.87
CA GLU A 37 0.64 -9.62 -5.76
C GLU A 37 0.82 -11.12 -5.98
N ARG A 38 0.95 -11.53 -7.24
CA ARG A 38 1.27 -12.92 -7.61
C ARG A 38 2.59 -12.98 -8.34
N ASP A 39 3.45 -13.91 -7.95
CA ASP A 39 4.71 -14.13 -8.65
C ASP A 39 4.45 -14.54 -10.11
N MET A 40 5.29 -14.05 -11.02
CA MET A 40 5.15 -14.28 -12.46
C MET A 40 5.55 -15.70 -12.87
N GLN A 41 6.50 -16.30 -12.15
CA GLN A 41 7.01 -17.64 -12.37
C GLN A 41 6.27 -18.67 -11.51
N GLU A 42 5.84 -18.28 -10.31
CA GLU A 42 5.16 -19.15 -9.34
C GLU A 42 3.80 -18.57 -8.90
N PRO A 43 2.73 -18.69 -9.71
CA PRO A 43 1.44 -18.04 -9.44
C PRO A 43 0.72 -18.44 -8.14
N GLU A 44 1.19 -19.52 -7.49
CA GLU A 44 0.76 -19.98 -6.17
C GLU A 44 1.35 -19.15 -5.03
N HIS A 45 2.50 -18.50 -5.26
CA HIS A 45 3.07 -17.55 -4.32
C HIS A 45 2.33 -16.21 -4.43
N VAL A 46 1.52 -15.94 -3.40
CA VAL A 46 0.71 -14.73 -3.28
C VAL A 46 1.18 -13.93 -2.07
N ALA A 47 1.29 -12.62 -2.23
CA ALA A 47 1.50 -11.68 -1.15
C ALA A 47 0.36 -10.66 -1.08
N PHE A 48 -0.04 -10.31 0.14
CA PHE A 48 -1.11 -9.36 0.40
C PHE A 48 -0.54 -8.12 1.08
N HIS A 49 -0.88 -6.94 0.57
CA HIS A 49 -0.35 -5.67 1.06
C HIS A 49 -1.49 -4.70 1.36
N VAL A 50 -1.55 -4.20 2.59
CA VAL A 50 -2.54 -3.19 2.99
C VAL A 50 -1.93 -1.81 2.77
N VAL A 51 -2.63 -0.95 2.01
CA VAL A 51 -2.17 0.39 1.66
C VAL A 51 -3.30 1.40 1.81
N HIS A 52 -3.00 2.58 2.35
CA HIS A 52 -3.96 3.67 2.47
C HIS A 52 -3.26 5.03 2.39
N ASN A 53 -3.79 5.98 1.60
CA ASN A 53 -3.25 7.33 1.48
C ASN A 53 -1.73 7.36 1.18
N TRP A 54 -1.29 6.52 0.24
CA TRP A 54 0.12 6.31 -0.12
C TRP A 54 1.03 5.79 0.99
N ARG A 55 0.46 5.31 2.10
CA ARG A 55 1.19 4.68 3.20
C ARG A 55 1.04 3.18 3.10
N TYR A 56 2.14 2.48 3.29
CA TYR A 56 2.16 1.03 3.40
C TYR A 56 1.88 0.66 4.87
N ILE A 57 0.84 -0.13 5.11
CA ILE A 57 0.39 -0.45 6.48
C ILE A 57 0.95 -1.80 6.91
N ALA A 58 0.70 -2.86 6.11
CA ALA A 58 1.07 -4.21 6.50
C ALA A 58 1.28 -5.12 5.29
N LYS A 59 2.11 -6.16 5.49
CA LYS A 59 2.14 -7.38 4.67
C LYS A 59 1.34 -8.45 5.39
N LEU A 60 0.43 -9.12 4.70
CA LEU A 60 -0.31 -10.26 5.22
C LEU A 60 0.07 -11.53 4.46
N THR A 61 0.06 -12.65 5.17
CA THR A 61 0.18 -13.99 4.58
C THR A 61 -1.17 -14.53 4.17
N LEU A 62 -2.22 -14.22 4.94
CA LEU A 62 -3.58 -14.65 4.69
C LEU A 62 -4.50 -13.43 4.66
N VAL A 63 -5.56 -13.50 3.85
CA VAL A 63 -6.58 -12.44 3.78
C VAL A 63 -7.33 -12.32 5.11
N GLU A 64 -7.44 -13.41 5.86
CA GLU A 64 -8.11 -13.46 7.17
C GLU A 64 -7.45 -12.54 8.21
N ASP A 65 -6.14 -12.32 8.09
CA ASP A 65 -5.35 -11.41 8.95
C ASP A 65 -5.78 -9.93 8.80
N LEU A 66 -6.61 -9.59 7.80
CA LEU A 66 -7.17 -8.24 7.64
C LEU A 66 -7.95 -7.77 8.87
N TYR A 67 -8.68 -8.68 9.52
CA TYR A 67 -9.51 -8.35 10.68
C TYR A 67 -8.65 -7.89 11.86
N ASP A 68 -7.49 -8.50 12.06
CA ASP A 68 -6.54 -8.10 13.10
C ASP A 68 -5.98 -6.69 12.87
N HIS A 69 -6.04 -6.22 11.62
CA HIS A 69 -5.64 -4.88 11.20
C HIS A 69 -6.82 -3.90 11.12
N GLY A 70 -8.03 -4.30 11.54
CA GLY A 70 -9.22 -3.45 11.55
C GLY A 70 -9.85 -3.19 10.18
N TYR A 71 -9.62 -4.10 9.22
CA TYR A 71 -10.15 -3.99 7.87
C TYR A 71 -10.96 -5.21 7.44
N GLN A 72 -11.89 -4.98 6.52
CA GLN A 72 -12.66 -5.99 5.82
C GLN A 72 -12.70 -5.68 4.32
N LEU A 73 -12.83 -6.71 3.48
CA LEU A 73 -13.14 -6.51 2.05
C LEU A 73 -14.50 -5.84 1.91
N ALA A 74 -14.56 -4.74 1.14
CA ALA A 74 -15.79 -3.94 0.99
C ALA A 74 -16.97 -4.74 0.39
N ASP A 75 -16.68 -5.83 -0.34
CA ASP A 75 -17.68 -6.69 -1.00
C ASP A 75 -17.94 -8.03 -0.26
N ALA A 76 -17.44 -8.20 0.97
CA ALA A 76 -17.56 -9.45 1.74
C ALA A 76 -18.99 -9.83 2.18
N ARG A 77 -20.02 -9.19 1.63
CA ARG A 77 -21.43 -9.55 1.85
C ARG A 77 -21.87 -10.81 1.07
N GLN A 78 -21.00 -11.45 0.29
CA GLN A 78 -21.38 -12.61 -0.53
C GLN A 78 -20.60 -13.92 -0.30
N SER A 79 -19.63 -14.03 0.60
CA SER A 79 -18.88 -15.31 0.75
C SER A 79 -18.58 -15.84 2.15
N ILE A 80 -19.01 -15.20 3.25
CA ILE A 80 -18.85 -15.80 4.59
C ILE A 80 -20.18 -16.40 5.03
N GLY A 81 -20.45 -17.59 4.48
CA GLY A 81 -21.63 -18.38 4.77
C GLY A 81 -21.34 -19.86 4.59
N ALA A 82 -20.28 -20.39 5.21
CA ALA A 82 -20.17 -21.81 5.60
C ALA A 82 -18.87 -22.06 6.35
N GLY A 83 -18.96 -22.63 7.56
CA GLY A 83 -17.89 -23.48 8.08
C GLY A 83 -17.08 -22.94 9.26
N MET A 84 -17.73 -22.46 10.32
CA MET A 84 -17.11 -22.51 11.65
C MET A 84 -16.85 -23.97 12.01
N SER A 85 -15.60 -24.36 12.14
CA SER A 85 -15.15 -25.51 12.93
C SER A 85 -13.74 -25.21 13.42
N ALA A 86 -13.69 -24.66 14.64
CA ALA A 86 -12.48 -24.66 15.44
C ALA A 86 -12.06 -26.11 15.68
N ASP A 87 -10.85 -26.51 15.27
CA ASP A 87 -9.89 -27.14 16.21
C ASP A 87 -8.49 -27.36 15.60
N LEU A 88 -7.49 -27.34 16.51
CA LEU A 88 -6.13 -27.93 16.48
C LEU A 88 -4.94 -27.22 15.80
N THR A 89 -4.22 -26.46 16.65
CA THR A 89 -2.77 -26.57 17.00
C THR A 89 -1.76 -27.13 15.97
N ALA A 90 -0.75 -26.32 15.59
CA ALA A 90 0.62 -26.78 15.30
C ALA A 90 1.68 -25.66 15.38
N GLY A 91 2.63 -25.82 16.32
CA GLY A 91 4.05 -25.43 16.37
C GLY A 91 4.61 -24.12 15.72
N PRO A 92 5.53 -23.40 16.40
CA PRO A 92 6.26 -22.28 15.81
C PRO A 92 7.40 -22.79 14.92
N ASN A 93 7.42 -22.38 13.64
CA ASN A 93 8.62 -22.52 12.80
C ASN A 93 9.29 -21.15 12.65
N GLU A 94 10.41 -21.01 13.36
CA GLU A 94 11.39 -19.95 13.19
C GLU A 94 12.21 -20.18 11.92
N SER A 95 12.02 -19.34 10.90
CA SER A 95 13.07 -18.97 9.92
C SER A 95 12.55 -18.01 8.84
N ASP A 96 12.43 -16.73 9.20
CA ASP A 96 13.16 -15.66 8.48
C ASP A 96 12.90 -14.32 9.17
N GLN A 97 13.83 -13.98 10.07
CA GLN A 97 13.97 -12.66 10.68
C GLN A 97 14.35 -11.65 9.59
N ARG A 98 13.36 -11.11 8.88
CA ARG A 98 13.37 -9.70 8.52
C ARG A 98 12.48 -9.03 9.54
N SER A 99 13.12 -8.52 10.59
CA SER A 99 12.59 -7.58 11.57
C SER A 99 11.26 -6.96 11.12
N ALA A 100 10.14 -7.47 11.63
CA ALA A 100 8.91 -6.72 11.71
C ALA A 100 9.19 -5.55 12.66
N THR A 101 9.77 -4.49 12.10
CA THR A 101 9.79 -3.19 12.75
C THR A 101 8.34 -2.83 13.08
N PRO A 102 8.06 -2.26 14.26
CA PRO A 102 6.70 -1.82 14.62
C PRO A 102 6.14 -1.03 13.44
N SER A 103 4.88 -1.31 13.04
CA SER A 103 4.29 -0.84 11.78
C SER A 103 4.76 0.58 11.50
N ASP A 104 5.69 0.71 10.55
CA ASP A 104 6.24 2.02 10.20
C ASP A 104 5.20 2.66 9.29
N ASP A 105 4.07 2.94 9.89
CA ASP A 105 2.92 3.63 9.37
C ASP A 105 3.32 5.02 8.84
N ARG A 106 4.57 5.46 8.99
CA ARG A 106 5.01 6.77 8.51
C ARG A 106 4.98 6.83 6.98
N PHE A 107 4.73 8.05 6.50
CA PHE A 107 4.81 8.34 5.08
C PHE A 107 6.29 8.30 4.65
N ASP A 108 6.61 7.44 3.69
CA ASP A 108 7.93 7.26 3.12
C ASP A 108 7.92 7.62 1.62
N LEU A 109 8.91 8.38 1.17
CA LEU A 109 8.96 8.87 -0.22
C LEU A 109 9.21 7.76 -1.22
N ASP A 110 10.02 6.76 -0.88
CA ASP A 110 10.31 5.63 -1.77
C ASP A 110 9.08 4.75 -1.90
N ILE A 111 8.38 4.50 -0.79
CA ILE A 111 7.07 3.82 -0.80
C ILE A 111 6.09 4.59 -1.69
N TYR A 112 5.96 5.91 -1.51
CA TYR A 112 5.11 6.74 -2.36
C TYR A 112 5.47 6.59 -3.84
N PHE A 113 6.75 6.68 -4.22
CA PHE A 113 7.16 6.55 -5.61
C PHE A 113 6.93 5.14 -6.17
N ILE A 114 7.14 4.09 -5.38
CA ILE A 114 6.82 2.71 -5.76
C ILE A 114 5.32 2.58 -6.01
N LEU A 115 4.49 3.02 -5.07
CA LEU A 115 3.03 2.93 -5.17
C LEU A 115 2.50 3.75 -6.35
N VAL A 116 2.96 4.99 -6.53
CA VAL A 116 2.55 5.82 -7.67
C VAL A 116 2.96 5.18 -9.00
N ARG A 117 4.17 4.62 -9.07
CA ARG A 117 4.68 3.99 -10.28
C ARG A 117 3.83 2.82 -10.75
N PHE A 118 3.21 2.09 -9.82
CA PHE A 118 2.35 0.95 -10.16
C PHE A 118 0.86 1.31 -10.16
N LEU A 119 0.33 1.91 -9.10
CA LEU A 119 -1.11 2.11 -8.91
C LEU A 119 -1.74 3.17 -9.85
N VAL A 120 -0.92 4.02 -10.49
CA VAL A 120 -1.41 5.03 -11.44
C VAL A 120 -1.27 4.56 -12.90
N ASP A 121 -0.65 3.40 -13.13
CA ASP A 121 -0.35 2.86 -14.46
C ASP A 121 -0.91 1.43 -14.59
N ALA A 122 -2.09 1.31 -15.19
CA ALA A 122 -2.81 0.04 -15.32
C ALA A 122 -2.02 -1.03 -16.09
N GLU A 123 -1.19 -0.63 -17.07
CA GLU A 123 -0.35 -1.55 -17.81
C GLU A 123 0.75 -2.13 -16.92
N LYS A 124 1.36 -1.29 -16.07
CA LYS A 124 2.33 -1.77 -15.08
C LYS A 124 1.70 -2.67 -14.03
N MET A 125 0.48 -2.38 -13.57
CA MET A 125 -0.23 -3.28 -12.65
C MET A 125 -0.42 -4.67 -13.29
N LYS A 126 -0.93 -4.69 -14.52
CA LYS A 126 -1.16 -5.93 -15.26
C LYS A 126 0.13 -6.70 -15.52
N MET A 127 1.20 -6.02 -15.92
CA MET A 127 2.51 -6.63 -16.19
C MET A 127 3.16 -7.22 -14.93
N ASN A 128 2.77 -6.76 -13.73
CA ASN A 128 3.29 -7.26 -12.46
C ASN A 128 2.25 -8.06 -11.67
N ASN A 129 1.20 -8.55 -12.34
CA ASN A 129 0.14 -9.38 -11.75
C ASN A 129 -0.49 -8.78 -10.47
N LEU A 130 -0.59 -7.45 -10.40
CA LEU A 130 -1.15 -6.75 -9.25
C LEU A 130 -2.67 -6.63 -9.40
N LYS A 131 -3.40 -7.06 -8.37
CA LYS A 131 -4.85 -6.82 -8.24
C LYS A 131 -5.13 -5.97 -7.01
N VAL A 132 -6.15 -5.13 -7.10
CA VAL A 132 -6.55 -4.22 -6.02
C VAL A 132 -7.96 -4.54 -5.56
N TRP A 133 -8.12 -4.67 -4.26
CA TRP A 133 -9.39 -4.95 -3.59
C TRP A 133 -9.74 -3.81 -2.62
N PRO A 134 -10.91 -3.17 -2.74
CA PRO A 134 -11.32 -2.12 -1.80
C PRO A 134 -11.57 -2.67 -0.40
N LEU A 135 -11.15 -1.93 0.62
CA LEU A 135 -11.37 -2.27 2.02
C LEU A 135 -12.29 -1.27 2.71
N THR A 136 -12.94 -1.73 3.77
CA THR A 136 -13.71 -0.92 4.73
C THR A 136 -13.11 -1.11 6.12
N ALA A 137 -13.06 -0.03 6.92
CA ALA A 137 -12.68 -0.13 8.33
C ALA A 137 -13.80 -0.77 9.14
N CYS A 138 -13.47 -1.67 10.06
CA CYS A 138 -14.42 -2.38 10.92
C CYS A 138 -14.13 -2.24 12.41
#